data_AF-A0A5K0WX41-F1
#
_entry.id   AF-A0A5K0WX41-F1
#
_cell.length_a   1.000
_cell.length_b   1.000
_cell.length_c   1.000
_cell.angle_alpha   90.00
_cell.angle_beta   90.00
_cell.angle_gamma   90.00
#
_symmetry.space_group_name_H-M   'P 1'
#
loop_
_entity.id
_entity.type
_entity.pdbx_description
1 polymer ?
#
loop_
_entity_poly.entity_id
_entity_poly.type
_entity_poly.pdbx_seq_one_letter_code
_entity_poly.pdbx_strand_id
1 'polypeptide(L)'
;VRPLLLGEGSVTRLVDPRLKRGSYSLKQVSRVVRTAAACISSEESSRPGIDQVIRMLRGEEAAAGEEAVFTETGLYGGKGDMGNHLALAMLGVTEADDGDQNRW
;
A
#
# COMPACT_ATOMS: atom_id res chain seq x y z
N VAL A 1 3.29 10.66 12.57
CA VAL A 1 3.50 9.67 13.65
C VAL A 1 4.70 8.82 13.25
N ARG A 2 5.82 8.84 13.99
CA ARG A 2 6.98 8.01 13.67
C ARG A 2 6.64 6.57 14.04
N PRO A 3 6.49 5.62 13.09
CA PRO A 3 6.21 4.24 13.44
C PRO A 3 7.44 3.73 14.20
N LEU A 4 7.23 3.07 15.34
CA LEU A 4 8.27 2.55 16.24
C LEU A 4 9.21 1.50 15.60
N LEU A 5 9.17 1.34 14.27
CA LEU A 5 9.76 0.25 13.50
C LEU A 5 10.81 0.72 12.47
N LEU A 6 10.98 2.03 12.23
CA LEU A 6 11.93 2.53 11.21
C LEU A 6 13.37 2.67 11.69
N GLY A 7 13.62 2.64 13.00
CA GLY A 7 14.96 2.82 13.56
C GLY A 7 15.52 1.51 14.10
N GLU A 8 16.07 0.64 13.24
CA GLU A 8 16.93 -0.53 13.58
C GLU A 8 16.54 -1.35 14.83
N GLY A 9 15.27 -1.32 15.21
CA GLY A 9 14.75 -2.01 16.36
C GLY A 9 14.56 -3.46 15.95
N SER A 10 15.59 -4.28 16.13
CA SER A 10 15.55 -5.71 15.88
C SER A 10 14.20 -6.27 16.31
N VAL A 11 13.48 -6.95 15.42
CA VAL A 11 12.15 -7.56 15.66
C VAL A 11 12.11 -8.41 16.95
N THR A 12 13.26 -8.83 17.45
CA THR A 12 13.48 -9.50 18.74
C THR A 12 13.07 -8.65 19.95
N ARG A 13 13.21 -7.32 19.89
CA ARG A 13 12.84 -6.39 20.97
C ARG A 13 11.32 -6.24 21.14
N LEU A 14 10.55 -6.59 20.11
CA LEU A 14 9.09 -6.57 20.15
C LEU A 14 8.50 -7.83 20.79
N VAL A 15 9.33 -8.86 21.03
CA VAL A 15 8.87 -10.12 21.62
C VAL A 15 8.71 -9.94 23.13
N ASP A 16 7.59 -10.42 23.66
CA ASP A 16 7.33 -10.42 25.11
C ASP A 16 8.49 -11.11 25.86
N PRO A 17 9.17 -10.42 26.81
CA PRO A 17 10.27 -10.98 27.58
C PRO A 17 9.93 -12.24 28.38
N ARG A 18 8.64 -12.49 28.64
CA ARG A 18 8.15 -13.68 29.36
C ARG A 18 8.08 -14.91 28.47
N LEU A 19 8.17 -14.77 27.14
CA LEU A 19 8.24 -15.91 26.24
C LEU A 19 9.61 -16.59 26.36
N LYS A 20 9.59 -17.91 26.50
CA LYS A 20 10.83 -18.70 26.60
C LYS A 20 11.65 -18.53 25.32
N ARG A 21 12.95 -18.34 25.46
CA ARG A 21 13.86 -18.29 24.30
C ARG A 21 13.74 -19.58 23.50
N GLY A 22 13.54 -19.47 22.19
CA GLY A 22 13.35 -20.60 21.29
C GLY A 22 11.92 -21.13 21.21
N SER A 23 10.97 -20.61 21.99
CA SER A 23 9.54 -20.96 21.85
C SER A 23 8.84 -20.26 20.69
N TYR A 24 9.55 -19.42 19.94
CA TYR A 24 9.03 -18.64 18.83
C TYR A 24 10.04 -18.61 17.68
N SER A 25 9.53 -18.58 16.46
CA SER A 25 10.34 -18.39 15.25
C SER A 25 10.46 -16.90 14.92
N LEU A 26 11.68 -16.41 14.70
CA LEU A 26 11.91 -15.04 14.25
C LEU A 26 11.19 -14.72 12.93
N LYS A 27 11.04 -15.73 12.05
CA LYS A 27 10.27 -15.58 10.80
C LYS A 27 8.79 -15.30 11.09
N GLN A 28 8.20 -16.01 12.05
CA GLN A 28 6.81 -15.80 12.45
C GLN A 28 6.64 -14.45 13.16
N VAL A 29 7.56 -14.08 14.06
CA VAL A 29 7.55 -12.76 14.72
C VAL A 29 7.60 -11.64 13.70
N SER A 30 8.53 -11.70 12.75
CA SER A 30 8.65 -10.70 11.68
C SER A 30 7.37 -10.58 10.86
N ARG A 31 6.74 -11.72 10.51
CA ARG A 31 5.46 -11.76 9.79
C ARG A 31 4.33 -11.11 10.57
N VAL A 32 4.21 -11.42 11.87
CA VAL A 32 3.19 -10.81 12.75
C VAL A 32 3.39 -9.31 12.84
N VAL A 33 4.63 -8.85 13.02
CA VAL A 33 4.95 -7.41 13.11
C VAL A 33 4.59 -6.69 11.83
N ARG A 34 4.93 -7.23 10.65
CA ARG A 34 4.54 -6.63 9.36
C ARG A 34 3.02 -6.61 9.17
N THR A 35 2.35 -7.70 9.53
CA THR A 35 0.88 -7.78 9.42
C THR A 35 0.22 -6.75 10.33
N ALA A 36 0.67 -6.64 11.58
CA ALA A 36 0.19 -5.64 12.53
C ALA A 36 0.44 -4.21 12.03
N ALA A 37 1.61 -3.94 11.46
CA ALA A 37 1.95 -2.64 10.89
C ALA A 37 1.01 -2.26 9.73
N ALA A 38 0.66 -3.20 8.85
CA ALA A 38 -0.30 -2.97 7.77
C ALA A 38 -1.72 -2.67 8.31
N CYS A 39 -2.16 -3.39 9.35
CA CYS A 39 -3.48 -3.19 9.96
C CYS A 39 -3.66 -1.82 10.62
N ILE A 40 -2.58 -1.22 11.15
CA ILE A 40 -2.62 0.08 11.84
C ILE A 40 -2.25 1.26 10.94
N SER A 41 -2.21 1.05 9.62
CA SER A 41 -1.93 2.12 8.66
C SER A 41 -2.89 3.30 8.86
N SER A 42 -2.36 4.53 8.75
CA SER A 42 -3.16 5.75 8.85
C SER A 42 -4.18 5.85 7.73
N GLU A 43 -3.83 5.32 6.55
CA GLU A 43 -4.70 5.29 5.38
C GLU A 43 -5.62 4.06 5.46
N GLU A 44 -6.93 4.29 5.60
CA GLU A 44 -7.93 3.22 5.74
C GLU A 44 -7.96 2.32 4.51
N SER A 45 -7.84 2.90 3.31
CA SER A 45 -7.84 2.16 2.04
C SER A 45 -6.64 1.22 1.86
N SER A 46 -5.58 1.41 2.65
CA SER A 46 -4.40 0.54 2.66
C SER A 46 -4.48 -0.59 3.70
N ARG A 47 -5.49 -0.57 4.59
CA ARG A 47 -5.64 -1.61 5.61
C ARG A 47 -6.16 -2.90 4.96
N PRO A 48 -5.52 -4.05 5.21
CA PRO A 48 -5.93 -5.30 4.61
C PRO A 48 -7.28 -5.78 5.16
N GLY A 49 -8.05 -6.48 4.32
CA GLY A 49 -9.23 -7.24 4.74
C GLY A 49 -8.86 -8.38 5.69
N ILE A 50 -9.80 -8.84 6.51
CA ILE A 50 -9.51 -9.87 7.54
C ILE A 50 -9.07 -11.20 6.92
N ASP A 51 -9.60 -11.55 5.75
CA ASP A 51 -9.19 -12.69 4.94
C ASP A 51 -7.72 -12.58 4.52
N GLN A 52 -7.30 -11.41 4.02
CA GLN A 52 -5.91 -11.12 3.68
C GLN A 52 -5.01 -11.20 4.92
N VAL A 53 -5.42 -10.63 6.06
CA VAL A 53 -4.69 -10.74 7.33
C VAL A 53 -4.47 -12.19 7.74
N ILE A 54 -5.48 -13.05 7.59
CA ILE A 54 -5.36 -14.48 7.93
C ILE A 54 -4.32 -15.16 7.01
N ARG A 55 -4.34 -14.90 5.71
CA ARG A 55 -3.34 -15.44 4.76
C ARG A 55 -1.93 -14.94 5.09
N MET A 56 -1.82 -13.63 5.41
CA MET A 56 -0.57 -13.01 5.83
C MET A 56 -0.01 -13.68 7.07
N LEU A 57 -0.83 -14.01 8.08
CA LEU A 57 -0.40 -14.70 9.29
C LEU A 57 -0.01 -16.17 9.03
N ARG A 58 -0.77 -16.88 8.19
CA ARG A 58 -0.45 -18.26 7.76
C ARG A 58 0.85 -18.32 6.95
N GLY A 59 1.23 -17.22 6.32
CA GLY A 59 2.41 -17.14 5.46
C GLY A 59 2.13 -17.68 4.05
N GLU A 60 0.89 -17.53 3.62
CA GLU A 60 0.39 -17.91 2.29
C GLU A 60 0.58 -16.79 1.27
N GLU A 61 1.31 -15.74 1.64
CA GLU A 61 1.72 -14.69 0.73
C GLU A 61 2.62 -15.32 -0.35
N ALA A 62 2.08 -15.43 -1.57
CA ALA A 62 2.89 -15.71 -2.74
C ALA A 62 4.03 -14.67 -2.78
N ALA A 63 5.20 -15.07 -3.27
CA ALA A 63 6.39 -14.23 -3.42
C ALA A 63 6.19 -13.08 -4.44
N ALA A 64 5.18 -12.25 -4.22
CA ALA A 64 4.99 -10.98 -4.89
C ALA A 64 5.82 -9.95 -4.12
N GLY A 65 7.11 -9.88 -4.48
CA GLY A 65 7.98 -8.74 -4.25
C GLY A 65 8.30 -8.40 -2.79
N GLU A 66 9.55 -8.66 -2.41
CA GLU A 66 10.26 -7.66 -1.63
C GLU A 66 10.15 -6.31 -2.39
N GLU A 67 10.02 -5.20 -1.65
CA GLU A 67 9.69 -3.84 -2.15
C GLU A 67 8.18 -3.49 -2.24
N ALA A 68 7.37 -3.86 -1.24
CA ALA A 68 6.38 -2.91 -0.74
C ALA A 68 7.04 -2.05 0.34
N VAL A 69 8.01 -1.25 -0.10
CA VAL A 69 8.31 0.00 0.58
C VAL A 69 6.97 0.72 0.67
N PHE A 70 6.50 0.95 1.90
CA PHE A 70 5.40 1.85 2.19
C PHE A 70 5.85 3.29 1.91
N THR A 71 6.23 3.58 0.67
CA THR A 71 6.15 4.94 0.16
C THR A 71 4.67 5.18 -0.01
N GLU A 72 4.10 5.90 0.96
CA GLU A 72 3.33 7.11 0.68
C GLU A 72 3.25 7.42 -0.83
N THR A 73 2.35 6.76 -1.51
CA THR A 73 1.75 7.14 -2.78
C THR A 73 0.63 6.14 -2.94
N GLY A 74 -0.56 6.55 -2.55
CA GLY A 74 -1.78 5.83 -2.85
C GLY A 74 -1.88 5.70 -4.37
N LEU A 75 -1.54 4.53 -4.88
CA LEU A 75 -1.87 4.10 -6.22
C LEU A 75 -2.67 2.81 -6.07
N TYR A 76 -3.96 3.03 -5.86
CA TYR A 76 -5.03 2.19 -6.40
C TYR A 76 -4.54 1.44 -7.63
N GLY A 77 -4.45 0.11 -7.52
CA GLY A 77 -4.33 -0.80 -8.64
C GLY A 77 -5.62 -0.81 -9.46
N GLY A 78 -5.96 0.33 -10.07
CA GLY A 78 -6.89 0.39 -11.17
C GLY A 78 -6.08 0.27 -12.44
N LYS A 79 -6.29 -0.82 -13.20
CA LYS A 79 -6.01 -0.84 -14.65
C LYS A 79 -6.95 0.16 -15.33
N GLY A 80 -6.73 1.45 -15.10
CA GLY A 80 -7.40 2.54 -15.79
C GLY A 80 -6.41 3.12 -16.79
N ASP A 81 -6.83 3.25 -18.04
CA ASP A 81 -6.13 3.97 -19.09
C ASP A 81 -6.10 5.48 -18.79
N MET A 82 -5.40 5.86 -17.71
CA MET A 82 -5.18 7.24 -17.30
C MET A 82 -3.95 7.84 -18.00
N GLY A 83 -3.28 7.05 -18.86
CA GLY A 83 -2.18 7.51 -19.69
C GLY A 83 -2.65 8.30 -20.92
N ASN A 84 -3.74 7.87 -21.55
CA ASN A 84 -4.25 8.52 -22.76
C ASN A 84 -4.94 9.87 -22.49
N HIS A 85 -5.50 10.09 -21.30
CA HIS A 85 -6.23 11.32 -20.99
C HIS A 85 -5.31 12.55 -20.86
N LEU A 86 -4.08 12.35 -20.38
CA LEU A 86 -3.09 13.44 -20.31
C LEU A 86 -2.61 13.85 -21.71
N ALA A 87 -2.39 12.87 -22.60
CA ALA A 87 -1.99 13.13 -23.97
C ALA A 87 -3.09 13.88 -24.75
N LEU A 88 -4.37 13.52 -24.56
CA LEU A 88 -5.50 14.24 -25.16
C LEU A 88 -5.56 15.71 -24.72
N ALA A 89 -5.31 15.99 -23.44
CA ALA A 89 -5.33 17.36 -22.90
C ALA A 89 -4.15 18.22 -23.38
N MET A 90 -3.00 17.59 -23.63
CA MET A 90 -1.78 18.26 -24.10
C MET A 90 -1.77 18.53 -25.62
N LEU A 91 -2.66 17.88 -26.38
CA LEU A 91 -2.76 18.07 -27.82
C LEU A 91 -3.39 19.40 -28.24
N GLY A 92 -3.72 20.28 -27.30
CA GLY A 92 -4.13 21.65 -27.57
C GLY A 92 -5.32 21.69 -28.52
N VAL A 93 -6.53 21.58 -27.98
CA VAL A 93 -7.74 21.88 -28.75
C VAL A 93 -7.62 23.35 -29.17
N THR A 94 -7.27 23.60 -30.42
CA THR A 94 -7.49 24.90 -31.03
C THR A 94 -8.99 25.06 -31.06
N GLU A 95 -9.54 25.84 -30.13
CA GLU A 95 -10.92 26.28 -30.16
C GLU A 95 -11.10 27.02 -31.50
N ALA A 96 -11.65 26.31 -32.49
CA ALA A 96 -12.16 26.95 -33.67
C ALA A 96 -13.38 27.76 -33.19
N ASP A 97 -13.24 29.09 -33.24
CA ASP A 97 -14.32 30.03 -33.02
C ASP A 97 -15.39 29.78 -34.09
N ASP A 98 -16.38 28.95 -33.77
CA ASP A 98 -17.59 28.80 -34.57
C ASP A 98 -18.51 30.01 -34.31
N GLY A 99 -18.08 31.16 -34.82
CA GLY A 99 -18.98 32.26 -35.11
C GLY A 99 -19.82 31.92 -36.34
N ASP A 100 -21.05 31.44 -36.15
CA ASP A 100 -22.18 31.90 -36.97
C ASP A 100 -23.56 31.64 -36.33
N GLN A 101 -24.15 32.74 -35.91
CA GLN A 101 -25.54 33.15 -36.15
C GLN A 101 -26.56 32.07 -36.59
N ASN A 102 -27.50 31.76 -35.69
CA ASN A 102 -28.89 31.39 -36.02
C ASN A 102 -29.74 31.89 -34.84
N ARG A 103 -30.29 33.11 -34.87
CA ARG A 103 -31.55 33.46 -35.54
C ARG A 103 -32.57 32.34 -35.42
N TRP A 104 -33.38 32.36 -34.36
CA TRP A 104 -34.84 32.55 -34.34
C TRP A 104 -35.30 32.72 -32.89
#